data_AF-A0A523ZFW0-F1
#
_entry.id   AF-A0A523ZFW0-F1
#
_cell.length_a   1.000
_cell.length_b   1.000
_cell.length_c   1.000
_cell.angle_alpha   90.00
_cell.angle_beta   90.00
_cell.angle_gamma   90.00
#
_symmetry.space_group_name_H-M   'P 1'
#
loop_
_entity.id
_entity.type
_entity.pdbx_description
1 polymer ?
#
loop_
_entity_poly.entity_id
_entity_poly.type
_entity_poly.pdbx_seq_one_letter_code
_entity_poly.pdbx_strand_id
1 'polypeptide(L)' 'MVLTQSTMLTLGTKAPDFSLPDVISGKTISLKDFSDKKGLLVMFICRHCPFVEHVQKELAKIGKDYEN' A
#
# COMPACT_ATOMS: atom_id res chain seq x y z
N MET A 1 -5.80 -21.67 -3.02
CA MET A 1 -4.83 -20.64 -3.46
C MET A 1 -5.54 -19.67 -4.38
N VAL A 2 -5.36 -18.37 -4.19
CA VAL A 2 -5.87 -17.36 -5.12
C VAL A 2 -4.72 -16.99 -6.05
N LEU A 3 -4.85 -17.36 -7.32
CA LEU A 3 -3.95 -17.02 -8.43
C LEU A 3 -4.56 -15.91 -9.31
N THR A 4 -5.49 -15.15 -8.74
CA THR A 4 -6.24 -14.10 -9.46
C THR A 4 -5.30 -12.97 -9.80
N GLN A 5 -5.17 -12.70 -11.10
CA GLN A 5 -4.40 -11.58 -11.61
C GLN A 5 -5.06 -10.26 -11.24
N SER A 6 -4.25 -9.23 -11.02
CA SER A 6 -4.75 -7.88 -10.77
C SER A 6 -5.54 -7.36 -11.97
N THR A 7 -6.65 -6.66 -11.68
CA THR A 7 -7.35 -5.88 -12.71
C THR A 7 -6.70 -4.51 -12.81
N MET A 8 -6.06 -4.24 -13.95
CA MET A 8 -5.37 -2.98 -14.17
C MET A 8 -6.37 -1.84 -14.42
N LEU A 9 -6.20 -0.73 -13.70
CA LEU A 9 -6.83 0.54 -14.05
C LEU A 9 -5.99 1.25 -15.11
N THR A 10 -6.63 2.09 -15.92
CA THR A 10 -5.93 2.92 -16.89
C THR A 10 -4.91 3.82 -16.19
N LEU A 11 -3.70 3.92 -16.73
CA LEU A 11 -2.66 4.80 -16.20
C LEU A 11 -3.13 6.27 -16.24
N GLY A 12 -2.74 7.03 -15.22
CA GLY A 12 -3.21 8.42 -15.03
C GLY A 12 -4.57 8.53 -14.34
N THR A 13 -5.24 7.41 -14.03
CA THR A 13 -6.41 7.41 -13.14
C THR A 13 -6.01 8.03 -11.80
N LYS A 14 -6.75 9.06 -11.38
CA LYS A 14 -6.51 9.71 -10.08
C LYS A 14 -6.76 8.71 -8.95
N ALA A 15 -5.89 8.72 -7.95
CA ALA A 15 -6.08 7.93 -6.75
C ALA A 15 -7.45 8.26 -6.11
N PRO A 16 -8.31 7.25 -5.84
CA PRO A 16 -9.54 7.46 -5.09
C PRO A 16 -9.23 7.97 -3.69
N ASP A 17 -10.10 8.84 -3.16
CA ASP A 17 -9.98 9.29 -1.78
C ASP A 17 -10.20 8.12 -0.81
N PHE A 18 -9.51 8.15 0.32
CA PHE A 18 -9.65 7.15 1.37
C PHE A 18 -9.48 7.78 2.75
N SER A 19 -10.03 7.11 3.75
CA SER A 19 -9.91 7.49 5.16
C SER A 19 -9.96 6.19 5.97
N LEU A 20 -8.79 5.70 6.38
CA LEU A 20 -8.63 4.38 6.99
C LEU A 20 -7.91 4.49 8.34
N PRO A 21 -8.26 3.66 9.33
CA PRO A 21 -7.55 3.63 10.59
C PRO A 21 -6.19 2.96 10.43
N ASP A 22 -5.13 3.62 10.89
CA ASP A 22 -3.83 3.01 11.08
C ASP A 22 -3.84 2.13 12.34
N VAL A 23 -3.40 0.88 12.17
CA VAL A 23 -3.48 -0.14 13.22
C VAL A 23 -2.40 -0.01 14.29
N ILE A 24 -1.35 0.79 14.05
CA ILE A 24 -0.26 1.01 15.01
C ILE A 24 -0.52 2.24 15.87
N SER A 25 -0.80 3.38 15.25
CA SER A 25 -1.02 4.65 15.95
C SER A 25 -2.46 4.90 16.36
N GLY A 26 -3.43 4.18 15.78
CA GLY A 26 -4.86 4.40 15.98
C GLY A 26 -5.40 5.67 15.30
N LYS A 27 -4.56 6.43 14.59
CA LYS A 27 -4.99 7.62 13.86
C LYS A 27 -5.68 7.24 12.56
N THR A 28 -6.60 8.08 12.10
CA THR A 28 -7.13 7.97 10.75
C THR A 28 -6.15 8.59 9.77
N ILE A 29 -5.81 7.85 8.72
CA ILE A 29 -4.96 8.28 7.61
C ILE A 29 -5.80 8.40 6.34
N SER A 30 -5.58 9.46 5.59
CA SER A 30 -6.27 9.81 4.36
C SER A 30 -5.29 10.03 3.21
N LEU A 31 -5.81 10.09 1.97
CA LEU A 31 -5.00 10.43 0.80
C LEU A 31 -4.31 11.80 0.95
N LYS A 32 -4.97 12.75 1.63
CA LYS A 32 -4.49 14.12 1.81
C LYS A 32 -3.25 14.20 2.70
N ASP A 33 -3.06 13.25 3.61
CA ASP A 33 -1.93 13.22 4.54
C ASP A 33 -0.58 12.97 3.84
N PHE A 34 -0.60 12.61 2.55
CA PHE A 34 0.59 12.36 1.73
C PHE A 34 0.80 13.42 0.63
N SER A 35 0.13 14.57 0.70
CA SER A 35 0.17 15.59 -0.36
C SER A 35 1.55 16.23 -0.57
N ASP A 36 2.43 16.15 0.43
CA ASP A 36 3.81 16.64 0.42
C ASP A 36 4.82 15.60 -0.11
N LYS A 37 4.38 14.37 -0.36
CA LYS A 37 5.25 13.26 -0.79
C LYS A 37 5.40 13.21 -2.31
N LYS A 38 6.58 12.79 -2.78
CA LYS A 38 6.88 12.61 -4.21
C LYS A 38 6.04 11.51 -4.86
N GLY A 39 5.60 10.53 -4.08
CA GLY A 39 4.76 9.44 -4.54
C GLY A 39 4.13 8.69 -3.38
N LEU A 40 3.01 8.03 -3.65
CA LEU A 40 2.29 7.17 -2.73
C LEU A 40 2.10 5.80 -3.38
N LEU A 41 2.57 4.74 -2.71
CA LEU A 41 2.34 3.36 -3.10
C LEU A 41 1.22 2.78 -2.22
N VAL A 42 0.08 2.42 -2.83
CA VAL A 42 -1.03 1.77 -2.13
C VAL A 42 -1.02 0.28 -2.48
N MET A 43 -0.94 -0.58 -1.46
CA MET A 43 -0.88 -2.03 -1.63
C MET A 43 -2.03 -2.70 -0.89
N PHE A 44 -2.79 -3.55 -1.59
CA PHE A 44 -3.79 -4.42 -0.98
C PHE A 44 -3.16 -5.79 -0.75
N ILE A 45 -2.83 -6.11 0.50
CA ILE A 45 -2.14 -7.34 0.89
C ILE A 45 -2.89 -8.09 2.00
N CYS A 46 -2.53 -9.36 2.19
CA CYS A 46 -3.11 -10.22 3.22
C CYS A 46 -2.00 -10.95 4.00
N ARG A 47 -2.13 -10.98 5.33
CA ARG A 47 -1.16 -11.61 6.24
C ARG A 47 -0.94 -13.10 5.97
N HIS A 48 -1.98 -13.82 5.58
CA HIS A 48 -1.95 -15.28 5.41
C HIS A 48 -1.77 -15.70 3.95
N CYS A 49 -1.46 -14.76 3.06
CA CYS A 49 -1.26 -15.06 1.65
C CYS A 49 0.18 -15.55 1.43
N PRO A 50 0.39 -16.79 0.93
CA PRO A 50 1.74 -17.32 0.72
C PRO A 50 2.62 -16.43 -0.19
N PHE A 51 2.01 -15.73 -1.15
CA PHE A 51 2.71 -14.78 -2.03
C PHE A 51 3.24 -13.57 -1.26
N VAL A 52 2.48 -13.04 -0.29
CA VAL A 52 2.89 -11.91 0.54
C VAL A 52 3.93 -12.34 1.56
N GLU A 53 3.73 -13.50 2.20
CA GLU A 53 4.71 -14.08 3.13
C GLU A 53 6.08 -14.26 2.46
N HIS A 54 6.09 -14.68 1.18
CA HIS A 54 7.33 -14.82 0.42
C HIS A 54 8.07 -13.50 0.22
N VAL A 55 7.37 -12.39 -0.03
CA VAL A 55 7.99 -11.09 -0.37
C VAL A 55 8.06 -10.09 0.79
N GLN A 56 7.52 -10.41 1.96
CA GLN A 56 7.34 -9.48 3.08
C GLN A 56 8.64 -8.75 3.50
N LYS A 57 9.80 -9.43 3.40
CA LYS A 57 11.10 -8.85 3.77
C LYS A 57 11.53 -7.75 2.80
N GLU A 58 11.29 -7.95 1.51
CA GLU A 58 11.59 -6.94 0.49
C GLU A 58 10.62 -5.77 0.58
N LEU A 59 9.34 -6.02 0.89
CA LEU A 59 8.38 -4.94 1.17
C LEU A 59 8.83 -4.07 2.36
N ALA A 60 9.30 -4.70 3.44
CA ALA A 60 9.84 -3.98 4.58
C ALA A 60 11.11 -3.20 4.23
N LYS A 61 11.95 -3.71 3.32
CA LYS A 61 13.13 -3.01 2.81
C LYS A 61 12.75 -1.79 1.98
N ILE A 62 11.80 -1.92 1.05
CA ILE A 62 11.27 -0.79 0.27
C ILE A 62 10.73 0.31 1.19
N GLY A 63 9.99 -0.05 2.25
CA GLY A 63 9.49 0.91 3.22
C GLY A 63 10.60 1.74 3.90
N LYS A 64 11.76 1.13 4.15
CA LYS A 64 12.94 1.82 4.71
C LYS A 64 13.69 2.64 3.67
N ASP A 65 13.85 2.10 2.46
CA ASP A 65 14.59 2.76 1.37
C ASP A 65 13.93 4.09 0.96
N TYR A 66 12.62 4.24 1.15
CA TYR A 66 11.83 5.43 0.80
C TYR A 66 11.25 6.19 2.03
N GLU A 67 11.82 5.99 3.22
CA GLU A 67 11.35 6.66 4.45
C GLU A 67 11.59 8.19 4.45
N ASN A 68 12.41 8.70 3.52
CA ASN A 68 12.85 10.11 3.44
C ASN A 68 12.40 10.84 2.17
#